data_AF-A0A497BGR0-F1
#
_entry.id   AF-A0A497BGR0-F1
#
_cell.length_a   1.000
_cell.length_b   1.000
_cell.length_c   1.000
_cell.angle_alpha   90.00
_cell.angle_beta   90.00
_cell.angle_gamma   90.00
#
_symmetry.space_group_name_H-M   'P 1'
#
loop_
_entity.id
_entity.type
_entity.pdbx_description
1 polymer ?
#
loop_
_entity_poly.entity_id
_entity_poly.type
_entity_poly.pdbx_seq_one_letter_code
_entity_poly.pdbx_strand_id
1 'polypeptide(L)'
;MLVEEKIEEFEWLREIYQKIIEAAKDGEMAALNVYAEHEAKLLQMKRVLDDIFDLVQLLKEALIEKEKRRERGEYGGFSRRSRGGCFVVKYVTCGKNCRGCPHGPYLYHVVGVNGKKKWTYLGRVG
;
A
#
# COMPACT_ATOMS: atom_id res chain seq x y z
N MET A 1 -21.47 10.94 5.21
CA MET A 1 -21.62 10.88 3.75
C MET A 1 -20.50 10.14 3.03
N LEU A 2 -19.20 10.47 3.15
CA LEU A 2 -18.13 9.75 2.40
C LEU A 2 -17.80 8.32 2.88
N VAL A 3 -18.29 7.89 4.06
CA VAL A 3 -18.01 6.56 4.63
C VAL A 3 -19.08 5.56 4.22
N GLU A 4 -20.34 5.97 4.15
CA GLU A 4 -21.48 5.10 3.79
C GLU A 4 -21.46 4.73 2.30
N GLU A 5 -21.16 5.68 1.40
CA GLU A 5 -21.01 5.41 -0.04
C GLU A 5 -19.86 4.43 -0.35
N LYS A 6 -18.85 4.32 0.52
CA LYS A 6 -17.72 3.40 0.34
C LYS A 6 -18.01 1.98 0.84
N ILE A 7 -19.05 1.77 1.64
CA ILE A 7 -19.41 0.43 2.13
C ILE A 7 -20.07 -0.37 1.00
N GLU A 8 -20.86 0.28 0.14
CA GLU A 8 -21.48 -0.35 -1.05
C GLU A 8 -20.42 -0.88 -2.04
N GLU A 9 -19.24 -0.26 -2.15
CA GLU A 9 -18.16 -0.71 -3.04
C GLU A 9 -17.59 -2.11 -2.68
N PHE A 10 -17.88 -2.63 -1.49
CA PHE A 10 -17.42 -3.94 -1.00
C PHE A 10 -18.55 -4.93 -0.70
N GLU A 11 -19.81 -4.58 -0.97
CA GLU A 11 -20.98 -5.46 -0.76
C GLU A 11 -20.77 -6.83 -1.44
N TRP A 12 -20.23 -6.80 -2.65
CA TRP A 12 -19.90 -8.00 -3.43
C TRP A 12 -18.95 -8.97 -2.71
N LEU A 13 -18.03 -8.48 -1.87
CA LEU A 13 -17.10 -9.35 -1.14
C LEU A 13 -17.85 -10.09 -0.03
N ARG A 14 -18.80 -9.41 0.60
CA ARG A 14 -19.68 -10.00 1.62
C ARG A 14 -20.60 -11.05 1.01
N GLU A 15 -21.16 -10.77 -0.17
CA GLU A 15 -21.98 -11.73 -0.92
C GLU A 15 -21.18 -13.00 -1.27
N ILE A 16 -19.97 -12.86 -1.79
CA ILE A 16 -19.10 -14.01 -2.10
C ILE A 16 -18.82 -14.82 -0.83
N TYR A 17 -18.46 -14.14 0.26
CA TYR A 17 -18.22 -14.79 1.55
C TYR A 17 -19.45 -15.59 2.03
N GLN A 18 -20.65 -15.01 1.94
CA GLN A 18 -21.89 -15.69 2.30
C GLN A 18 -22.17 -16.90 1.39
N LYS A 19 -21.97 -16.77 0.08
CA LYS A 19 -22.15 -17.88 -0.87
C LYS A 19 -21.17 -19.03 -0.59
N ILE A 20 -19.92 -18.72 -0.26
CA ILE A 20 -18.92 -19.74 0.11
C ILE A 20 -19.36 -20.46 1.39
N ILE A 21 -19.83 -19.74 2.41
CA ILE A 21 -20.34 -20.35 3.65
C ILE A 21 -21.55 -21.24 3.38
N GLU A 22 -22.49 -20.77 2.55
CA GLU A 22 -23.68 -21.55 2.24
C GLU A 22 -23.31 -22.83 1.48
N ALA A 23 -22.50 -22.71 0.43
CA ALA A 23 -22.01 -23.84 -0.35
C ALA A 23 -21.18 -24.82 0.50
N ALA A 24 -20.45 -24.33 1.51
CA ALA A 24 -19.69 -25.20 2.42
C ALA A 24 -20.58 -26.16 3.22
N LYS A 25 -21.88 -25.84 3.40
CA LYS A 25 -22.84 -26.77 4.02
C LYS A 25 -23.12 -27.99 3.14
N ASP A 26 -22.99 -27.83 1.82
CA ASP A 26 -23.14 -28.90 0.83
C ASP A 26 -21.82 -29.66 0.58
N GLY A 27 -20.71 -29.18 1.16
CA GLY A 27 -19.40 -29.83 1.14
C GLY A 27 -18.26 -28.94 0.63
N GLU A 28 -17.02 -29.37 0.87
CA GLU A 28 -15.81 -28.62 0.53
C GLU A 28 -15.72 -28.29 -0.97
N MET A 29 -16.07 -29.24 -1.84
CA MET A 29 -16.01 -29.03 -3.29
C MET A 29 -16.99 -27.95 -3.78
N ALA A 30 -18.17 -27.84 -3.16
CA ALA A 30 -19.13 -26.79 -3.51
C ALA A 30 -18.60 -25.41 -3.12
N ALA A 31 -18.00 -25.28 -1.94
CA ALA A 31 -17.33 -24.04 -1.51
C ALA A 31 -16.16 -23.66 -2.43
N LEU A 32 -15.32 -24.63 -2.82
CA LEU A 32 -14.19 -24.41 -3.72
C LEU A 32 -14.64 -23.96 -5.12
N ASN A 33 -15.76 -24.46 -5.63
CA ASN A 33 -16.32 -24.01 -6.90
C ASN A 33 -16.73 -22.53 -6.86
N VAL A 34 -17.42 -22.11 -5.79
CA VAL A 34 -17.78 -20.69 -5.61
C VAL A 34 -16.53 -19.81 -5.48
N TYR A 35 -15.50 -20.27 -4.75
CA TYR A 35 -14.22 -19.57 -4.72
C TYR A 35 -13.59 -19.45 -6.11
N ALA A 36 -13.54 -20.54 -6.89
CA ALA A 36 -12.92 -20.57 -8.20
C ALA A 36 -13.61 -19.61 -9.20
N GLU A 37 -14.95 -19.52 -9.15
CA GLU A 37 -15.73 -18.55 -9.95
C GLU A 37 -15.34 -17.08 -9.67
N HIS A 38 -14.77 -16.81 -8.50
CA HIS A 38 -14.45 -15.47 -8.03
C HIS A 38 -12.96 -15.23 -7.76
N GLU A 39 -12.11 -16.25 -8.01
CA GLU A 39 -10.71 -16.26 -7.62
C GLU A 39 -9.95 -15.04 -8.13
N ALA A 40 -10.11 -14.69 -9.41
CA ALA A 40 -9.40 -13.57 -10.01
C ALA A 40 -9.67 -12.24 -9.27
N LYS A 41 -10.93 -11.98 -8.91
CA LYS A 41 -11.34 -10.77 -8.20
C LYS A 41 -10.86 -10.76 -6.75
N LEU A 42 -10.93 -11.90 -6.07
CA LEU A 42 -10.42 -12.08 -4.71
C LEU A 42 -8.90 -11.90 -4.65
N LEU A 43 -8.17 -12.47 -5.61
CA LEU A 43 -6.72 -12.30 -5.73
C LEU A 43 -6.33 -10.84 -6.04
N GLN A 44 -7.11 -10.14 -6.87
CA GLN A 44 -6.89 -8.72 -7.12
C GLN A 44 -7.06 -7.90 -5.83
N MET A 45 -8.14 -8.15 -5.08
CA MET A 45 -8.37 -7.49 -3.79
C MET A 45 -7.23 -7.77 -2.81
N LYS A 46 -6.81 -9.03 -2.69
CA LYS A 46 -5.68 -9.42 -1.84
C LYS A 46 -4.41 -8.63 -2.19
N ARG A 47 -4.10 -8.44 -3.47
CA ARG A 47 -2.91 -7.66 -3.89
C ARG A 47 -2.99 -6.22 -3.41
N VAL A 48 -4.16 -5.58 -3.53
CA VAL A 48 -4.37 -4.21 -3.05
C VAL A 48 -4.19 -4.13 -1.53
N LEU A 49 -4.76 -5.09 -0.79
CA LEU A 49 -4.58 -5.17 0.66
C LEU A 49 -3.11 -5.35 1.06
N ASP A 50 -2.39 -6.27 0.41
CA ASP A 50 -0.95 -6.48 0.63
C ASP A 50 -0.17 -5.17 0.41
N ASP A 51 -0.44 -4.45 -0.69
CA ASP A 51 0.22 -3.17 -0.99
C ASP A 51 -0.11 -2.08 0.05
N ILE A 52 -1.36 -2.04 0.56
CA ILE A 52 -1.76 -1.13 1.64
C ILE A 52 -1.00 -1.46 2.93
N PHE A 53 -0.94 -2.74 3.32
CA PHE A 53 -0.16 -3.15 4.49
C PHE A 53 1.32 -2.77 4.33
N ASP A 54 1.87 -2.95 3.14
CA ASP A 54 3.25 -2.59 2.86
C ASP A 54 3.52 -1.10 3.01
N LEU A 55 2.62 -0.27 2.49
CA LEU A 55 2.68 1.17 2.64
C LEU A 55 2.54 1.62 4.09
N VAL A 56 1.55 1.10 4.83
CA VAL A 56 1.31 1.48 6.23
C VAL A 56 2.52 1.14 7.10
N GLN A 57 3.11 -0.04 6.91
CA GLN A 57 4.29 -0.45 7.67
C GLN A 57 5.50 0.45 7.36
N LEU A 58 5.74 0.79 6.09
CA LEU A 58 6.80 1.73 5.72
C LEU A 58 6.58 3.10 6.38
N LEU A 59 5.34 3.60 6.40
CA LEU A 59 5.03 4.90 7.02
C LEU A 59 5.26 4.86 8.53
N LYS A 60 4.87 3.78 9.22
CA LYS A 60 5.16 3.59 10.65
C LYS A 60 6.66 3.61 10.94
N GLU A 61 7.43 2.85 10.17
CA GLU A 61 8.90 2.81 10.30
C GLU A 61 9.53 4.19 10.03
N ALA A 62 9.07 4.87 8.97
CA ALA A 62 9.55 6.20 8.62
C ALA A 62 9.22 7.25 9.69
N LEU A 63 8.07 7.17 10.36
CA LEU A 63 7.69 8.07 11.45
C LEU A 63 8.58 7.85 12.69
N ILE A 64 8.77 6.59 13.12
CA ILE A 64 9.63 6.26 14.26
C ILE A 64 11.07 6.69 14.02
N GLU A 65 11.60 6.42 12.82
CA GLU A 65 12.99 6.71 12.52
C GLU A 65 13.23 8.20 12.23
N LYS A 66 12.22 8.93 11.72
CA LYS A 66 12.28 10.40 11.56
C LYS A 66 12.61 11.09 12.88
N GLU A 67 11.99 10.65 13.97
CA GLU A 67 12.21 11.23 15.31
C GLU A 67 13.65 10.99 15.78
N LYS A 68 14.11 9.73 15.73
CA LYS A 68 15.48 9.33 16.11
C LYS A 68 16.57 10.02 15.28
N ARG A 69 16.34 10.20 13.98
CA ARG A 69 17.34 10.79 13.08
C ARG A 69 17.40 12.30 13.15
N ARG A 70 16.30 12.97 13.50
CA ARG A 70 16.31 14.41 13.78
C ARG A 70 17.28 14.74 14.91
N GLU A 71 17.35 13.89 15.93
CA GLU A 71 18.29 14.03 17.04
C GLU A 71 19.75 13.83 16.60
N ARG A 72 20.00 12.98 15.60
CA ARG A 72 21.35 12.67 15.08
C ARG A 72 21.77 13.50 13.86
N GLY A 73 20.89 14.34 13.31
CA GLY A 73 21.16 15.12 12.09
C GLY A 73 21.26 14.29 10.80
N GLU A 74 20.72 13.07 10.78
CA GLU A 74 20.79 12.15 9.64
C GLU A 74 19.56 12.26 8.73
N TYR A 75 19.76 12.31 7.41
CA TYR A 75 18.65 12.41 6.46
C TYR A 75 18.79 11.34 5.36
N GLY A 76 18.22 10.16 5.62
CA GLY A 76 18.21 9.03 4.69
C GLY A 76 16.81 8.68 4.21
N GLY A 77 16.74 7.79 3.22
CA GLY A 77 15.49 7.24 2.72
C GLY A 77 15.19 5.84 3.26
N PHE A 78 13.91 5.53 3.41
CA PHE A 78 13.36 4.22 3.70
C PHE A 78 12.70 3.67 2.45
N SER A 79 12.81 2.38 2.21
CA SER A 79 12.13 1.75 1.09
C SER A 79 11.59 0.40 1.48
N ARG A 80 10.38 0.08 1.01
CA ARG A 80 9.76 -1.23 1.18
C ARG A 80 9.27 -1.73 -0.16
N ARG A 81 9.68 -2.94 -0.52
CA ARG A 81 9.14 -3.62 -1.71
C ARG A 81 7.68 -3.94 -1.46
N SER A 82 6.86 -3.76 -2.48
CA SER A 82 5.47 -4.19 -2.54
C SER A 82 5.27 -5.05 -3.78
N ARG A 83 4.14 -5.74 -3.91
CA ARG A 83 3.89 -6.59 -5.10
C ARG A 83 3.79 -5.76 -6.37
N GLY A 84 3.27 -4.53 -6.27
CA GLY A 84 3.17 -3.58 -7.37
C GLY A 84 4.45 -2.78 -7.68
N GLY A 85 5.48 -2.84 -6.84
CA GLY A 85 6.69 -2.03 -6.99
C GLY A 85 7.48 -1.83 -5.70
N CYS A 86 7.80 -0.59 -5.38
CA CYS A 86 8.52 -0.23 -4.16
C CYS A 86 8.05 1.13 -3.67
N PHE A 87 7.61 1.21 -2.41
CA PHE A 87 7.35 2.48 -1.75
C PHE A 87 8.65 3.02 -1.16
N VAL A 88 8.90 4.31 -1.34
CA VAL A 88 10.11 4.98 -0.86
C VAL A 88 9.73 6.26 -0.13
N VAL A 89 10.16 6.39 1.11
CA VAL A 89 10.10 7.64 1.87
C VAL A 89 11.50 8.24 1.90
N LYS A 90 11.71 9.44 1.35
CA LYS A 90 13.03 10.07 1.36
C LYS A 90 12.98 11.59 1.54
N TYR A 91 14.09 12.12 2.05
CA TYR A 91 14.36 13.55 2.01
C TYR A 91 14.99 13.93 0.65
N VAL A 92 14.74 15.16 0.22
CA VAL A 92 15.26 15.70 -1.04
C VAL A 92 16.01 16.98 -0.73
N THR A 93 17.27 17.04 -1.15
CA THR A 93 18.05 18.27 -1.09
C THR A 93 17.64 19.17 -2.26
N CYS A 94 17.35 20.44 -1.98
CA CYS A 94 17.28 21.45 -3.01
C CYS A 94 18.72 21.93 -3.25
N GLY A 95 19.28 21.81 -4.45
CA GLY A 95 20.65 22.26 -4.75
C GLY A 95 20.86 23.79 -4.71
N LYS A 96 20.06 24.52 -3.94
CA LYS A 96 20.08 25.99 -3.76
C LYS A 96 20.27 26.29 -2.26
N ASN A 97 20.79 27.46 -1.91
CA ASN A 97 20.94 27.95 -0.53
C ASN A 97 19.57 28.13 0.19
N CYS A 98 18.89 27.03 0.49
CA CYS A 98 17.65 27.05 1.26
C CYS A 98 17.97 26.90 2.74
N ARG A 99 17.19 27.60 3.57
CA ARG A 99 17.38 27.67 5.02
C ARG A 99 16.97 26.40 5.78
N GLY A 100 16.37 25.42 5.09
CA GLY A 100 15.74 24.25 5.71
C GLY A 100 15.95 22.95 4.92
N CYS A 101 17.14 22.79 4.33
CA CYS A 101 17.51 21.59 3.60
C CYS A 101 18.03 20.53 4.59
N PRO A 102 17.66 19.25 4.43
CA PRO A 102 16.88 18.67 3.33
C PRO A 102 15.35 18.67 3.53
N HIS A 103 14.61 18.75 2.42
CA HIS A 103 13.14 18.79 2.41
C HIS A 103 12.52 17.41 2.53
N GLY A 104 11.30 17.36 3.08
CA GLY A 104 10.52 16.14 3.21
C GLY A 104 10.24 15.80 4.69
N PRO A 105 10.07 14.51 5.02
CA PRO A 105 10.16 13.37 4.11
C PRO A 105 9.01 13.33 3.08
N TYR A 106 9.27 12.76 1.90
CA TYR A 106 8.31 12.60 0.81
C TYR A 106 8.13 11.13 0.46
N LEU A 107 6.89 10.72 0.20
CA LEU A 107 6.52 9.37 -0.22
C LEU A 107 6.47 9.27 -1.74
N TYR A 108 7.04 8.19 -2.27
CA TYR A 108 7.01 7.82 -3.67
C TYR A 108 6.59 6.36 -3.84
N HIS A 109 5.92 6.05 -4.95
CA HIS A 109 5.79 4.69 -5.46
C HIS A 109 6.67 4.54 -6.70
N VAL A 110 7.52 3.51 -6.72
CA VAL A 110 8.52 3.28 -7.75
C VAL A 110 8.22 1.95 -8.42
N VAL A 111 7.98 2.00 -9.73
CA VAL A 111 7.68 0.82 -10.55
C VAL A 111 8.69 0.69 -11.69
N GLY A 112 9.00 -0.54 -12.08
CA GLY A 112 9.81 -0.82 -13.26
C GLY A 112 8.96 -0.77 -14.53
N VAL A 113 9.33 0.08 -15.49
CA VAL A 113 8.68 0.17 -16.81
C VAL A 113 9.76 0.19 -17.87
N ASN A 114 9.78 -0.80 -18.77
CA ASN A 114 10.74 -0.91 -19.87
C ASN A 114 12.21 -0.80 -19.40
N GLY A 115 12.56 -1.49 -18.32
CA GLY A 115 13.92 -1.46 -17.73
C GLY A 115 14.29 -0.16 -17.00
N LYS A 116 13.39 0.83 -16.94
CA LYS A 116 13.58 2.10 -16.23
C LYS A 116 12.71 2.19 -14.99
N LYS A 117 13.14 2.96 -13.99
CA LYS A 117 12.33 3.25 -12.79
C LYS A 117 11.42 4.45 -13.06
N LYS A 118 10.10 4.24 -12.99
CA LYS A 118 9.11 5.32 -12.95
C LYS A 118 8.82 5.65 -11.49
N TRP A 119 9.05 6.90 -11.10
CA TRP A 119 8.79 7.40 -9.75
C TRP A 119 7.52 8.25 -9.77
N THR A 120 6.55 7.86 -8.96
CA THR A 120 5.31 8.61 -8.75
C THR A 120 5.34 9.23 -7.36
N TYR A 121 5.28 10.56 -7.27
CA TYR A 121 5.14 11.26 -6.00
C TYR A 121 3.74 11.05 -5.43
N LEU A 122 3.64 10.63 -4.18
CA LEU A 122 2.38 10.35 -3.51
C LEU A 122 2.02 11.36 -2.41
N GLY A 123 2.97 12.18 -1.96
CA GLY A 123 2.71 13.19 -0.94
C GLY A 123 3.85 13.39 0.04
N ARG A 124 3.64 14.34 0.97
CA ARG A 124 4.54 14.57 2.10
C ARG A 124 4.21 13.61 3.23
N VAL A 125 5.25 13.11 3.88
CA VAL A 125 5.15 12.32 5.12
C VAL A 125 5.34 13.30 6.28
N GLY A 126 4.25 13.83 6.80
CA GLY A 126 4.25 14.93 7.76
C GLY A 126 3.04 14.86 8.65
#